data_AF-A0A0G1DH33-F1
#
_entry.id   AF-A0A0G1DH33-F1
#
_cell.length_a   1.000
_cell.length_b   1.000
_cell.length_c   1.000
_cell.angle_alpha   90.00
_cell.angle_beta   90.00
_cell.angle_gamma   90.00
#
_symmetry.space_group_name_H-M   'P 1'
#
loop_
_entity.id
_entity.type
_entity.pdbx_description
1 polymer ?
#
loop_
_entity_poly.entity_id
_entity_poly.type
_entity_poly.pdbx_seq_one_letter_code
_entity_poly.pdbx_strand_id
1 'polypeptide(L)'
;MSEKILGYILIFVGIGVIVFSALSAYRIFTKKTQPAKLFSFPAISLDAASLGLPTAGNAKAEIIPSYVLNDSLNLFAHLFLMGFVAGIGNKLANIGTNLVRPIIVKTKEAKANG
;
A
#
# COMPACT_ATOMS: atom_id res chain seq x y z
N MET A 1 0.69 1.75 -34.73
CA MET A 1 -0.57 2.41 -34.29
C MET A 1 -1.17 1.67 -33.09
N SER A 2 -1.21 0.34 -33.15
CA SER A 2 -1.65 -0.55 -32.06
C SER A 2 -0.90 -0.30 -30.74
N GLU A 3 0.40 -0.01 -30.81
CA GLU A 3 1.30 0.20 -29.67
C GLU A 3 0.93 1.46 -28.88
N LYS A 4 0.48 2.51 -29.59
CA LYS A 4 0.01 3.75 -28.96
C LYS A 4 -1.32 3.52 -28.25
N ILE A 5 -2.23 2.76 -28.86
CA ILE A 5 -3.53 2.40 -28.26
C ILE A 5 -3.30 1.58 -26.99
N LEU A 6 -2.43 0.57 -27.05
CA LEU A 6 -2.06 -0.24 -25.90
C LEU A 6 -1.42 0.63 -24.80
N GLY A 7 -0.53 1.56 -25.18
CA GLY A 7 0.06 2.53 -24.25
C GLY A 7 -0.98 3.38 -23.52
N TYR A 8 -1.98 3.92 -24.22
CA TYR A 8 -3.07 4.68 -23.58
C TYR A 8 -3.93 3.81 -22.65
N ILE A 9 -4.21 2.56 -23.02
CA ILE A 9 -4.93 1.62 -22.15
C ILE A 9 -4.14 1.39 -20.86
N LEU A 10 -2.83 1.12 -20.95
CA LEU A 10 -1.99 0.90 -19.76
C LEU A 10 -1.92 2.15 -18.86
N ILE A 11 -1.84 3.35 -19.44
CA ILE A 11 -1.88 4.60 -18.69
C ILE A 11 -3.20 4.72 -17.93
N PHE A 12 -4.32 4.51 -18.62
CA PHE A 12 -5.64 4.66 -18.01
C PHE A 12 -5.88 3.64 -16.88
N VAL A 13 -5.50 2.38 -17.10
CA VAL A 13 -5.56 1.32 -16.09
C VAL A 13 -4.64 1.64 -14.91
N GLY A 14 -3.40 2.07 -15.16
CA GLY A 14 -2.45 2.43 -14.12
C GLY A 14 -2.95 3.57 -13.23
N ILE A 15 -3.47 4.64 -13.84
CA ILE A 15 -4.09 5.76 -13.12
C ILE A 15 -5.31 5.28 -12.33
N GLY A 16 -6.17 4.45 -12.93
CA GLY A 16 -7.34 3.88 -12.25
C GLY A 16 -6.97 3.10 -10.99
N VAL A 17 -5.91 2.28 -11.05
CA VAL A 17 -5.40 1.53 -9.88
C VAL A 17 -4.87 2.46 -8.80
N ILE A 18 -4.14 3.52 -9.16
CA ILE A 18 -3.63 4.52 -8.21
C ILE A 18 -4.79 5.23 -7.50
N VAL A 19 -5.77 5.72 -8.27
CA VAL A 19 -6.95 6.42 -7.72
C VAL A 19 -7.75 5.49 -6.82
N PHE A 20 -7.97 4.23 -7.23
CA PHE A 20 -8.66 3.24 -6.41
C PHE A 20 -7.94 2.99 -5.07
N SER A 21 -6.61 2.84 -5.11
CA SER A 21 -5.80 2.63 -3.91
C SER A 21 -5.85 3.83 -2.96
N ALA A 22 -5.78 5.04 -3.51
CA ALA A 22 -5.90 6.28 -2.74
C ALA A 22 -7.29 6.43 -2.09
N LEU A 23 -8.37 6.13 -2.83
CA LEU A 23 -9.73 6.15 -2.29
C LEU A 23 -9.92 5.10 -1.18
N SER A 24 -9.37 3.91 -1.36
CA SER A 24 -9.39 2.84 -0.35
C SER A 24 -8.69 3.29 0.95
N ALA A 25 -7.49 3.87 0.84
CA ALA A 25 -6.77 4.40 1.99
C ALA A 25 -7.54 5.55 2.67
N TYR A 26 -8.09 6.49 1.89
CA TYR A 26 -8.85 7.62 2.42
C TYR A 26 -10.11 7.20 3.19
N ARG A 27 -10.83 6.18 2.69
CA ARG A 27 -12.06 5.67 3.34
C ARG A 27 -11.79 5.08 4.72
N ILE A 28 -10.62 4.48 4.92
CA ILE A 28 -10.20 3.94 6.22
C ILE A 28 -9.90 5.06 7.21
N PHE A 29 -9.21 6.12 6.80
CA PHE A 29 -9.00 7.29 7.66
C PHE A 29 -10.31 7.96 8.06
N THR A 30 -11.32 7.94 7.19
CA THR A 30 -12.66 8.48 7.48
C THR A 30 -13.50 7.54 8.37
N LYS A 31 -12.94 6.41 8.85
CA LYS A 31 -13.63 5.37 9.63
C LYS A 31 -14.89 4.80 8.95
N LYS A 32 -15.08 5.03 7.64
CA LYS A 32 -16.26 4.55 6.88
C LYS A 32 -16.16 3.06 6.53
N THR A 33 -14.96 2.49 6.58
CA THR A 33 -14.68 1.08 6.30
C THR A 33 -13.62 0.57 7.27
N GLN A 34 -13.83 -0.64 7.81
CA GLN A 34 -12.82 -1.29 8.66
C GLN A 34 -11.58 -1.63 7.82
N PRO A 35 -10.35 -1.46 8.36
CA PRO A 35 -9.13 -1.92 7.70
C PRO A 35 -9.19 -3.42 7.38
N ALA A 36 -8.46 -3.87 6.36
CA ALA A 36 -8.31 -5.30 6.12
C ALA A 36 -7.74 -5.98 7.37
N LYS A 37 -8.50 -6.93 7.93
CA LYS A 37 -8.08 -7.71 9.11
C LYS A 37 -7.10 -8.80 8.66
N LEU A 38 -5.83 -8.45 8.63
CA LEU A 38 -4.72 -9.35 8.28
C LEU A 38 -4.07 -9.97 9.53
N PHE A 39 -4.22 -9.32 10.69
CA PHE A 39 -3.64 -9.70 11.96
C PHE A 39 -4.72 -9.76 13.06
N SER A 40 -4.70 -10.86 13.81
CA SER A 40 -5.56 -11.06 14.99
C SER A 40 -4.73 -11.70 16.11
N PHE A 41 -3.95 -10.89 16.79
CA PHE A 41 -3.17 -11.30 17.95
C PHE A 41 -4.04 -11.37 19.21
N PRO A 42 -3.88 -12.41 20.04
CA PRO A 42 -4.52 -12.47 21.35
C PRO A 42 -3.92 -11.43 22.31
N ALA A 43 -4.66 -11.11 23.36
CA ALA A 43 -4.24 -10.20 24.42
C ALA A 43 -2.92 -10.62 25.04
N ILE A 44 -1.97 -9.68 25.13
CA ILE A 44 -0.78 -9.86 25.97
C ILE A 44 -1.20 -9.53 27.40
N SER A 45 -1.70 -10.53 28.12
CA SER A 45 -1.99 -10.43 29.54
C SER A 45 -0.79 -10.89 30.36
N LEU A 46 -0.31 -10.04 31.28
CA LEU A 46 0.62 -10.47 32.30
C LEU A 46 -0.18 -10.91 33.52
N ASP A 47 0.17 -12.07 34.07
CA ASP A 47 -0.47 -12.57 35.28
C ASP A 47 0.08 -11.78 36.48
N ALA A 48 -0.76 -10.98 37.15
CA ALA A 48 -0.33 -10.18 38.30
C ALA A 48 0.21 -11.05 39.45
N ALA A 49 -0.12 -12.35 39.46
CA ALA A 49 0.42 -13.34 40.39
C ALA A 49 1.93 -13.57 40.22
N SER A 50 2.48 -13.43 39.02
CA SER A 50 3.93 -13.61 38.76
C SER A 50 4.78 -12.41 39.20
N LEU A 51 4.14 -11.28 39.51
CA LEU A 51 4.77 -10.04 39.98
C LEU A 51 4.68 -9.84 41.50
N GLY A 52 4.13 -10.80 42.26
CA GLY A 52 4.08 -10.76 43.73
C GLY A 52 3.19 -9.65 44.32
N LEU A 53 2.30 -9.06 43.52
CA LEU A 53 1.37 -8.01 43.95
C LEU A 53 0.12 -8.64 44.58
N PRO A 54 -0.37 -8.14 45.74
CA PRO A 54 -1.56 -8.68 46.38
C PRO A 54 -2.78 -8.31 45.55
N THR A 55 -3.29 -9.27 44.77
CA THR A 55 -4.49 -9.06 43.96
C THR A 55 -5.59 -10.03 44.42
N ALA A 56 -6.67 -9.45 44.93
CA ALA A 56 -7.89 -10.17 45.25
C ALA A 56 -8.62 -10.50 43.93
N GLY A 57 -8.40 -11.71 43.42
CA GLY A 57 -9.16 -12.30 42.31
C GLY A 57 -8.61 -12.00 40.92
N ASN A 58 -8.24 -13.07 40.19
CA ASN A 58 -8.05 -13.18 38.73
C ASN A 58 -7.80 -11.87 37.94
N ALA A 59 -6.83 -11.07 38.37
CA ALA A 59 -6.47 -9.83 37.70
C ALA A 59 -5.40 -10.14 36.65
N LYS A 60 -5.82 -10.70 35.50
CA LYS A 60 -5.02 -10.65 34.27
C LYS A 60 -4.91 -9.19 33.87
N ALA A 61 -3.81 -8.54 34.23
CA ALA A 61 -3.55 -7.17 33.82
C ALA A 61 -3.17 -7.18 32.34
N GLU A 62 -4.09 -6.74 31.48
CA GLU A 62 -3.85 -6.56 30.05
C GLU A 62 -2.92 -5.34 29.88
N ILE A 63 -1.62 -5.59 29.68
CA ILE A 63 -0.60 -4.52 29.60
C ILE A 63 -0.77 -3.70 28.31
N ILE A 64 -1.17 -4.37 27.24
CA ILE A 64 -1.52 -3.73 25.97
C ILE A 64 -2.85 -4.33 25.51
N PRO A 65 -3.92 -3.51 25.39
CA PRO A 65 -5.18 -3.99 24.89
C PRO A 65 -5.03 -4.57 23.49
N SER A 66 -5.53 -5.78 23.29
CA SER A 66 -5.51 -6.48 22.00
C SER A 66 -6.06 -5.64 20.85
N TYR A 67 -7.05 -4.78 21.14
CA TYR A 67 -7.70 -3.94 20.14
C TYR A 67 -6.73 -2.89 19.57
N VAL A 68 -5.91 -2.25 20.41
CA VAL A 68 -4.96 -1.21 19.96
C VAL A 68 -3.92 -1.84 19.05
N LEU A 69 -3.41 -3.00 19.44
CA LEU A 69 -2.37 -3.70 18.71
C LEU A 69 -2.89 -4.19 17.35
N ASN A 70 -4.03 -4.88 17.34
CA ASN A 70 -4.62 -5.40 16.12
C ASN A 70 -5.09 -4.31 15.17
N ASP A 71 -5.77 -3.26 15.66
CA ASP A 71 -6.27 -2.20 14.79
C ASP A 71 -5.11 -1.40 14.18
N SER A 72 -4.05 -1.14 14.94
CA SER A 72 -2.87 -0.42 14.44
C SER A 72 -2.10 -1.24 13.41
N LEU A 73 -1.88 -2.53 13.68
CA LEU A 73 -1.19 -3.44 12.75
C LEU A 73 -2.00 -3.67 11.47
N ASN A 74 -3.32 -3.84 11.59
CA ASN A 74 -4.20 -4.00 10.43
C ASN A 74 -4.29 -2.72 9.60
N LEU A 75 -4.37 -1.56 10.24
CA LEU A 75 -4.32 -0.27 9.55
C LEU A 75 -3.00 -0.10 8.80
N PHE A 76 -1.88 -0.34 9.47
CA PHE A 76 -0.55 -0.26 8.85
C PHE A 76 -0.42 -1.21 7.67
N ALA A 77 -0.82 -2.47 7.85
CA ALA A 77 -0.76 -3.49 6.81
C ALA A 77 -1.64 -3.14 5.61
N HIS A 78 -2.84 -2.61 5.86
CA HIS A 78 -3.73 -2.14 4.79
C HIS A 78 -3.13 -0.97 4.02
N LEU A 79 -2.56 0.03 4.72
CA LEU A 79 -1.91 1.16 4.08
C LEU A 79 -0.68 0.75 3.28
N PHE A 80 0.12 -0.18 3.84
CA PHE A 80 1.27 -0.76 3.15
C PHE A 80 0.86 -1.50 1.89
N LEU A 81 -0.17 -2.34 1.97
CA LEU A 81 -0.69 -3.10 0.83
C LEU A 81 -1.28 -2.19 -0.24
N MET A 82 -2.08 -1.19 0.14
CA MET A 82 -2.61 -0.20 -0.81
C MET A 82 -1.49 0.66 -1.42
N GLY A 83 -0.44 0.96 -0.65
CA GLY A 83 0.78 1.61 -1.15
C GLY A 83 1.50 0.75 -2.20
N PHE A 84 1.61 -0.56 -1.96
CA PHE A 84 2.16 -1.50 -2.93
C PHE A 84 1.31 -1.57 -4.21
N VAL A 85 -0.02 -1.64 -4.08
CA VAL A 85 -0.95 -1.64 -5.21
C VAL A 85 -0.84 -0.34 -6.01
N ALA A 86 -0.76 0.81 -5.34
CA ALA A 86 -0.49 2.09 -6.00
C ALA A 86 0.85 2.09 -6.74
N GLY A 87 1.88 1.46 -6.17
CA GLY A 87 3.17 1.23 -6.82
C GLY A 87 3.07 0.41 -8.11
N ILE A 88 2.25 -0.64 -8.13
CA ILE A 88 1.95 -1.42 -9.35
C ILE A 88 1.27 -0.53 -10.39
N GLY A 89 0.27 0.27 -9.98
CA GLY A 89 -0.40 1.23 -10.85
C GLY A 89 0.57 2.24 -11.48
N ASN A 90 1.55 2.73 -10.72
CA ASN A 90 2.59 3.62 -11.23
C ASN A 90 3.51 2.92 -12.25
N LYS A 91 3.90 1.66 -12.00
CA LYS A 91 4.68 0.89 -12.99
C LYS A 91 3.90 0.67 -14.28
N LEU A 92 2.61 0.31 -14.20
CA LEU A 92 1.73 0.18 -15.36
C LEU A 92 1.65 1.47 -16.17
N ALA A 93 1.43 2.60 -15.50
CA ALA A 93 1.38 3.90 -16.15
C ALA A 93 2.71 4.26 -16.84
N ASN A 94 3.85 3.99 -16.19
CA ASN A 94 5.17 4.24 -16.77
C ASN A 94 5.46 3.38 -18.01
N ILE A 95 5.02 2.12 -18.02
CA ILE A 95 5.13 1.28 -19.23
C ILE A 95 4.29 1.90 -20.36
N GLY A 96 3.05 2.31 -20.05
CA GLY A 96 2.17 2.94 -21.01
C GLY A 96 2.72 4.26 -21.58
N THR A 97 3.28 5.15 -20.74
CA THR A 97 3.87 6.42 -21.20
C THR A 97 5.10 6.20 -22.08
N ASN A 98 5.93 5.21 -21.75
CA ASN A 98 7.09 4.85 -22.57
C ASN A 98 6.69 4.29 -23.94
N LEU A 99 5.57 3.58 -24.04
CA LEU A 99 5.05 3.06 -25.32
C LEU A 99 4.47 4.15 -26.23
N VAL A 100 3.89 5.21 -25.65
CA VAL A 100 3.33 6.33 -26.43
C VAL A 100 4.43 7.31 -26.88
N ARG A 101 5.56 7.37 -26.17
CA ARG A 101 6.65 8.30 -26.45
C ARG A 101 7.34 7.99 -27.79
N PRO A 102 7.46 8.97 -28.70
CA PRO A 102 8.17 8.76 -29.96
C PRO A 102 9.68 8.64 -29.73
N ILE A 103 10.32 7.71 -30.45
CA ILE A 103 11.78 7.56 -30.47
C ILE A 103 12.34 8.57 -31.47
N ILE A 104 12.99 9.63 -30.97
CA ILE A 104 13.69 10.61 -31.81
C ILE A 104 15.18 10.24 -31.80
N VAL A 105 15.66 9.69 -32.91
CA VAL A 105 17.10 9.42 -33.07
C VAL A 105 17.75 10.67 -33.63
N LYS A 106 18.68 11.28 -32.86
CA LYS A 106 19.55 12.36 -33.34
C LYS A 106 20.78 11.72 -33.97
N THR A 107 20.82 11.64 -35.29
CA THR A 107 22.04 11.26 -36.01
C THR A 107 23.03 12.43 -36.00
N LYS A 108 24.27 12.19 -35.58
CA LYS A 108 25.38 13.11 -35.86
C LYS A 108 25.76 12.90 -37.31
N GLU A 109 25.62 13.92 -38.14
CA GLU A 109 26.14 13.90 -39.50
C GLU A 109 27.65 13.61 -39.43
N ALA A 110 28.06 12.49 -40.03
CA ALA A 110 29.47 12.19 -40.18
C ALA A 110 30.05 13.26 -41.13
N LYS A 111 30.99 14.07 -40.62
CA LYS A 111 31.76 15.01 -41.45
C LYS A 111 32.34 14.24 -42.64
N ALA A 112 31.84 14.54 -43.83
CA ALA A 112 32.51 14.19 -45.08
C ALA A 112 33.78 15.04 -45.15
N ASN A 113 34.91 14.46 -44.78
CA ASN A 113 36.21 15.05 -45.05
C ASN A 113 36.50 14.81 -46.53
N GLY A 114 36.49 15.89 -47.32
CA GLY A 114 37.02 15.93 -48.68
C GLY A 114 38.53 15.98 -48.71
#